data_AF-A0A0A8WYP1-F1
#
_entry.id   AF-A0A0A8WYP1-F1
#
_cell.length_a   1.000
_cell.length_b   1.000
_cell.length_c   1.000
_cell.angle_alpha   90.00
_cell.angle_beta   90.00
_cell.angle_gamma   90.00
#
_symmetry.space_group_name_H-M   'P 1'
#
loop_
_entity.id
_entity.type
_entity.pdbx_description
1 polymer ?
#
loop_
_entity_poly.entity_id
_entity_poly.type
_entity_poly.pdbx_seq_one_letter_code
_entity_poly.pdbx_strand_id
1 'polypeptide(L)'
;MFVSTMLIKVLRAILTGKAVYTVQDGYFKGKNKAVRIDEITDMKWAGSSLKYLAIKTTNKKTIKLSSYNLVPEEKVNQVINDYVIPNATPEFKRNWEKRFSNKGA
;
A
#
# COMPACT_ATOMS: atom_id res chain seq x y z
N MET A 1 -20.04 9.32 17.21
CA MET A 1 -19.33 10.37 16.44
C MET A 1 -18.48 9.67 15.39
N PHE A 2 -18.93 9.65 14.14
CA PHE A 2 -18.12 9.09 13.05
C PHE A 2 -17.27 10.21 12.47
N VAL A 3 -15.95 10.16 12.74
CA VAL A 3 -14.99 11.07 12.14
C VAL A 3 -14.80 10.63 10.69
N SER A 4 -15.73 11.06 9.83
CA SER A 4 -15.62 10.97 8.38
C SER A 4 -14.64 12.03 7.90
N THR A 5 -13.37 11.96 8.31
CA THR A 5 -12.33 12.76 7.68
C THR A 5 -12.07 12.18 6.30
N MET A 6 -12.75 12.75 5.31
CA MET A 6 -12.51 12.53 3.90
C MET A 6 -11.08 12.99 3.58
N LEU A 7 -10.10 12.09 3.74
CA LEU A 7 -8.70 12.38 3.44
C LEU A 7 -8.50 12.23 1.92
N ILE A 8 -8.82 13.28 1.16
CA ILE A 8 -8.44 13.36 -0.26
C ILE A 8 -6.96 13.73 -0.29
N LYS A 9 -6.07 12.73 -0.37
CA LYS A 9 -4.62 12.95 -0.58
C LYS A 9 -4.13 12.10 -1.74
N VAL A 10 -4.22 12.66 -2.94
CA VAL A 10 -3.73 12.04 -4.17
C VAL A 10 -2.22 11.86 -4.09
N LEU A 11 -1.77 10.59 -4.07
CA LEU A 11 -0.38 10.24 -4.26
C LEU A 11 0.01 10.48 -5.72
N ARG A 12 0.52 11.68 -6.04
CA ARG A 12 1.29 11.87 -7.26
C ARG A 12 2.69 11.33 -7.02
N ALA A 13 2.87 10.01 -7.14
CA ALA A 13 4.19 9.47 -7.39
C ALA A 13 4.60 9.95 -8.80
N ILE A 14 5.31 11.07 -8.84
CA ILE A 14 5.74 11.74 -10.07
C ILE A 14 6.70 10.82 -10.80
N LEU A 15 6.20 10.15 -11.84
CA LEU A 15 6.90 9.96 -13.10
C LEU A 15 5.84 10.27 -14.17
N THR A 16 6.08 11.35 -14.92
CA THR A 16 5.37 11.68 -16.18
C THR A 16 3.82 11.75 -16.11
N GLY A 17 3.26 12.25 -15.01
CA GLY A 17 1.84 12.63 -14.93
C GLY A 17 0.84 11.49 -14.65
N LYS A 18 1.28 10.25 -14.42
CA LYS A 18 0.39 9.11 -14.14
C LYS A 18 0.75 8.40 -12.84
N ALA A 19 -0.12 8.46 -11.83
CA ALA A 19 0.08 7.79 -10.56
C ALA A 19 0.01 6.25 -10.70
N VAL A 20 0.99 5.53 -10.13
CA VAL A 20 1.03 4.06 -10.11
C VAL A 20 0.17 3.49 -8.97
N TYR A 21 0.24 4.14 -7.81
CA TYR A 21 -0.59 3.86 -6.64
C TYR A 21 -1.23 5.14 -6.13
N THR A 22 -2.42 5.05 -5.58
CA THR A 22 -3.18 6.19 -5.05
C THR A 22 -3.87 5.80 -3.76
N VAL A 23 -3.72 6.61 -2.72
CA VAL A 23 -4.48 6.49 -1.47
C VAL A 23 -5.59 7.52 -1.56
N GLN A 24 -6.84 7.06 -1.55
CA GLN A 24 -7.98 7.96 -1.69
C GLN A 24 -9.22 7.32 -1.08
N ASP A 25 -9.98 8.10 -0.32
CA ASP A 25 -11.25 7.68 0.29
C ASP A 25 -11.13 6.43 1.16
N GLY A 26 -9.98 6.24 1.82
CA GLY A 26 -9.69 5.04 2.62
C GLY A 26 -9.28 3.80 1.80
N TYR A 27 -9.05 3.95 0.49
CA TYR A 27 -8.59 2.88 -0.38
C TYR A 27 -7.14 3.07 -0.81
N PHE A 28 -6.39 1.97 -0.87
CA PHE A 28 -5.14 1.84 -1.59
C PHE A 28 -5.43 1.29 -3.00
N LYS A 29 -5.28 2.15 -4.01
CA LYS A 29 -5.63 1.89 -5.41
C LYS A 29 -4.37 1.71 -6.25
N GLY A 30 -4.35 0.71 -7.11
CA GLY A 30 -3.49 0.64 -8.29
C GLY A 30 -4.29 0.93 -9.56
N LYS A 31 -3.69 0.71 -10.73
CA LYS A 31 -4.32 1.00 -12.03
C LYS A 31 -5.73 0.40 -12.20
N ASN A 32 -5.90 -0.88 -11.85
CA ASN A 32 -7.13 -1.65 -12.14
C ASN A 32 -7.82 -2.21 -10.89
N LYS A 33 -7.27 -1.97 -9.70
CA LYS A 33 -7.74 -2.62 -8.46
C LYS A 33 -7.61 -1.64 -7.31
N ALA A 34 -8.56 -1.73 -6.39
CA ALA A 34 -8.58 -0.97 -5.14
C ALA A 34 -8.75 -1.92 -3.97
N VAL A 35 -8.11 -1.60 -2.85
CA VAL A 35 -8.22 -2.35 -1.59
C VAL A 35 -8.54 -1.35 -0.50
N ARG A 36 -9.52 -1.65 0.35
CA ARG A 36 -9.79 -0.83 1.53
C ARG A 36 -8.64 -0.97 2.52
N ILE A 37 -8.12 0.14 3.03
CA ILE A 37 -6.93 0.14 3.90
C ILE A 37 -7.22 -0.58 5.23
N ASP A 38 -8.44 -0.41 5.76
CA ASP A 38 -8.91 -1.06 6.99
C ASP A 38 -9.15 -2.57 6.83
N GLU A 39 -9.10 -3.10 5.61
CA GLU A 39 -9.17 -4.53 5.34
C GLU A 39 -7.79 -5.17 5.12
N ILE A 40 -6.71 -4.39 5.02
CA ILE A 40 -5.37 -4.90 4.74
C ILE A 40 -4.80 -5.55 6.01
N THR A 41 -4.34 -6.80 5.91
CA THR A 41 -3.71 -7.57 7.00
C THR A 41 -2.22 -7.86 6.76
N ASP A 42 -1.79 -7.92 5.49
CA ASP A 42 -0.37 -8.02 5.12
C ASP A 42 -0.14 -7.36 3.75
N MET A 43 1.06 -6.84 3.55
CA MET A 43 1.52 -6.31 2.25
C MET A 43 3.00 -6.63 2.07
N LYS A 44 3.35 -7.13 0.88
CA LYS A 44 4.74 -7.42 0.54
C LYS A 44 5.02 -7.28 -0.95
N TRP A 45 6.26 -6.93 -1.27
CA TRP A 45 6.79 -7.04 -2.61
C TRP A 45 6.92 -8.50 -3.02
N ALA A 46 6.57 -8.79 -4.27
CA ALA A 46 6.64 -10.10 -4.88
C ALA A 46 6.92 -9.99 -6.39
N GLY A 47 7.30 -11.13 -7.00
CA GLY A 47 7.67 -11.20 -8.41
C GLY A 47 9.17 -10.93 -8.62
N SER A 48 9.83 -11.80 -9.37
CA SER A 48 11.25 -11.69 -9.70
C SER A 48 11.52 -10.71 -10.84
N SER A 49 10.81 -10.86 -11.97
CA SER A 49 11.01 -10.03 -13.17
C SER A 49 10.03 -8.85 -13.29
N LEU A 50 8.79 -9.06 -12.86
CA LEU A 50 7.74 -8.03 -12.83
C LEU A 50 7.28 -7.83 -11.39
N LYS A 51 7.80 -6.78 -10.75
CA LYS A 51 7.49 -6.53 -9.34
C LYS A 51 6.05 -6.09 -9.14
N TYR A 52 5.41 -6.63 -8.12
CA TYR A 52 4.07 -6.24 -7.70
C TYR A 52 3.95 -6.26 -6.18
N LEU A 53 2.97 -5.50 -5.66
CA LEU A 53 2.55 -5.57 -4.27
C LEU A 53 1.48 -6.65 -4.13
N ALA A 54 1.77 -7.67 -3.32
CA ALA A 54 0.80 -8.65 -2.86
C ALA A 54 0.18 -8.15 -1.55
N ILE A 55 -1.13 -7.90 -1.58
CA ILE A 55 -1.90 -7.39 -0.45
C ILE A 55 -2.84 -8.49 0.02
N LYS A 56 -2.72 -8.89 1.29
CA LYS A 56 -3.64 -9.82 1.92
C LYS A 56 -4.71 -9.04 2.68
N THR A 57 -5.95 -9.47 2.56
CA THR A 57 -7.10 -8.84 3.22
C THR A 57 -7.68 -9.71 4.35
N THR A 58 -8.51 -9.11 5.19
CA THR A 58 -9.21 -9.79 6.31
C THR A 58 -10.03 -11.01 5.86
N ASN A 59 -10.61 -10.97 4.66
CA ASN A 59 -11.31 -12.10 4.04
C ASN A 59 -10.37 -13.16 3.41
N LYS A 60 -9.08 -13.14 3.75
CA LYS A 60 -8.02 -14.06 3.26
C LYS A 60 -7.75 -13.99 1.75
N LYS A 61 -8.35 -13.06 1.00
CA LYS A 61 -8.02 -12.86 -0.41
C LYS A 61 -6.65 -12.21 -0.55
N THR A 62 -5.96 -12.52 -1.65
CA THR A 62 -4.70 -11.87 -2.02
C THR A 62 -4.91 -11.06 -3.28
N ILE A 63 -4.73 -9.75 -3.19
CA ILE A 63 -4.88 -8.80 -4.28
C ILE A 63 -3.47 -8.40 -4.75
N LYS A 64 -3.20 -8.60 -6.04
CA LYS A 64 -1.94 -8.22 -6.67
C LYS A 64 -2.09 -6.86 -7.34
N LEU A 65 -1.26 -5.89 -6.95
CA LEU A 65 -1.15 -4.57 -7.60
C LEU A 65 0.21 -4.42 -8.29
N SER A 66 0.21 -4.44 -9.62
CA SER A 66 1.43 -4.31 -10.43
C SER A 66 2.09 -2.93 -10.24
N SER A 67 3.41 -2.90 -10.08
CA SER A 67 4.21 -1.66 -9.97
C SER A 67 4.74 -1.14 -11.31
N TYR A 68 4.58 -1.96 -12.36
CA TYR A 68 5.09 -1.73 -13.71
C TYR A 68 6.60 -1.45 -13.80
N ASN A 69 7.39 -1.77 -12.76
CA ASN A 69 8.83 -1.43 -12.64
C ASN A 69 9.13 0.07 -12.81
N LEU A 70 8.12 0.94 -12.69
CA LEU A 70 8.28 2.37 -12.94
C LEU A 70 8.69 3.15 -11.69
N VAL A 71 8.47 2.62 -10.49
CA VAL A 71 8.70 3.36 -9.23
C VAL A 71 9.62 2.57 -8.30
N PRO A 72 10.66 3.20 -7.72
CA PRO A 72 11.50 2.58 -6.70
C PRO A 72 10.67 2.09 -5.50
N GLU A 73 11.00 0.91 -4.97
CA GLU A 73 10.28 0.32 -3.83
C GLU A 73 10.29 1.24 -2.61
N GLU A 74 11.38 1.97 -2.41
CA GLU A 74 11.60 2.88 -1.27
C GLU A 74 10.54 3.99 -1.26
N LYS A 75 10.24 4.57 -2.43
CA LYS A 75 9.23 5.64 -2.57
C LYS A 75 7.84 5.11 -2.25
N VAL A 76 7.53 3.90 -2.68
CA VAL A 76 6.26 3.24 -2.39
C VAL A 76 6.17 2.85 -0.91
N ASN A 77 7.27 2.39 -0.30
CA ASN A 77 7.32 2.07 1.13
C ASN A 77 7.13 3.32 2.00
N GLN A 78 7.74 4.46 1.62
CA GLN A 78 7.49 5.75 2.29
C GLN A 78 6.00 6.10 2.29
N VAL A 79 5.36 5.98 1.13
CA VAL A 79 3.91 6.19 1.01
C VAL A 79 3.09 5.25 1.89
N ILE A 80 3.45 3.97 1.95
CA ILE A 80 2.77 3.01 2.79
C ILE A 80 2.90 3.41 4.26
N ASN A 81 4.09 3.82 4.70
CA ASN A 81 4.33 4.29 6.06
C ASN A 81 3.51 5.55 6.40
N ASP A 82 3.48 6.53 5.49
CA ASP A 82 2.88 7.83 5.75
C ASP A 82 1.34 7.80 5.71
N TYR A 83 0.75 6.94 4.86
CA TYR A 83 -0.68 7.03 4.53
C TYR A 83 -1.47 5.73 4.73
N VAL A 84 -0.84 4.57 4.56
CA VAL A 84 -1.54 3.28 4.68
C VAL A 84 -1.48 2.79 6.12
N ILE A 85 -0.28 2.71 6.71
CA ILE A 85 -0.06 2.20 8.07
C ILE A 85 -0.97 2.88 9.10
N PRO A 86 -1.09 4.23 9.17
CA PRO A 86 -1.88 4.87 10.22
C PRO A 86 -3.33 4.35 10.28
N ASN A 87 -3.90 4.06 9.12
CA ASN A 87 -5.31 3.70 8.93
C ASN A 87 -5.54 2.19 8.73
N ALA A 88 -4.48 1.38 8.70
CA ALA A 88 -4.56 -0.05 8.46
C ALA A 88 -4.79 -0.87 9.73
N THR A 89 -5.07 -2.16 9.55
CA THR A 89 -5.31 -3.07 10.68
C THR A 89 -4.10 -3.18 11.61
N PRO A 90 -4.30 -3.46 12.91
CA PRO A 90 -3.20 -3.73 13.85
C PRO A 90 -2.31 -4.90 13.40
N GLU A 91 -2.90 -5.90 12.75
CA GLU A 91 -2.17 -7.04 12.18
C GLU A 91 -1.20 -6.58 11.09
N PHE A 92 -1.66 -5.72 10.19
CA PHE A 92 -0.80 -5.15 9.15
C PHE A 92 0.36 -4.36 9.72
N LYS A 93 0.10 -3.50 10.71
CA LYS A 93 1.15 -2.70 11.40
C LYS A 93 2.26 -3.60 11.92
N ARG A 94 1.91 -4.67 12.65
CA ARG A 94 2.88 -5.65 13.17
C ARG A 94 3.64 -6.39 12.07
N ASN A 95 2.94 -6.85 11.04
CA ASN A 95 3.57 -7.61 9.95
C ASN A 95 4.55 -6.74 9.15
N TRP A 96 4.17 -5.47 8.93
CA TRP A 96 5.00 -4.50 8.25
C TRP A 96 6.23 -4.13 9.06
N GLU A 97 6.06 -3.81 10.34
CA GLU A 97 7.16 -3.51 11.26
C GLU A 97 8.16 -4.67 11.32
N LYS A 98 7.71 -5.92 11.50
CA LYS A 98 8.61 -7.09 11.47
C LYS A 98 9.42 -7.21 10.19
N ARG A 99 8.85 -6.84 9.05
CA ARG A 99 9.49 -6.97 7.73
C ARG A 99 10.52 -5.88 7.46
N PHE A 100 10.32 -4.68 7.99
CA PHE A 100 11.20 -3.53 7.74
C PHE A 100 12.08 -3.14 8.93
N SER A 101 11.76 -3.58 10.15
CA SER A 101 12.61 -3.43 11.34
C SER A 101 13.89 -4.27 11.26
N ASN A 102 13.89 -5.37 10.50
CA ASN A 102 15.06 -6.23 10.29
C ASN A 102 15.99 -5.76 9.15
N LYS A 103 15.73 -4.60 8.52
CA LYS A 103 16.65 -4.03 7.52
C LYS A 103 17.71 -3.10 8.14
N GLY A 104 17.85 -3.08 9.47
CA GLY A 104 18.79 -2.23 10.21
C GLY A 104 19.71 -2.98 11.19
N ALA A 105 20.03 -4.26 10.92
CA ALA A 105 21.07 -5.02 11.62
C ALA A 105 22.09 -5.56 10.61
#